data_AF-A0A8T6Q8M9-F1
#
_entry.id   AF-A0A8T6Q8M9-F1
#
_cell.length_a   1.000
_cell.length_b   1.000
_cell.length_c   1.000
_cell.angle_alpha   90.00
_cell.angle_beta   90.00
_cell.angle_gamma   90.00
#
_symmetry.space_group_name_H-M   'P 1'
#
loop_
_entity.id
_entity.type
_entity.pdbx_description
1 polymer ?
#
loop_
_entity_poly.entity_id
_entity_poly.type
_entity_poly.pdbx_seq_one_letter_code
_entity_poly.pdbx_strand_id
1 'polypeptide(L)'
;MEHPDALERQVPQLIGFGKGLTPDGDDYLLGYLAALWLWQLPAPLADHQYRLQQAIDQHAHNTTDISRHYLERALQGYFSEPICQLLAQLVGSASAMTIASCAEQVMQFGATSGVDCLAGMLHGFRTLNTMN
;
A
#
# COMPACT_ATOMS: atom_id res chain seq x y z
N MET A 1 8.88 1.44 -19.21
CA MET A 1 7.83 0.44 -19.52
C MET A 1 8.20 -0.79 -18.71
N GLU A 2 7.55 -0.98 -17.55
CA GLU A 2 7.84 -2.14 -16.70
C GLU A 2 7.49 -3.42 -17.45
N HIS A 3 8.34 -4.43 -17.30
CA HIS A 3 8.09 -5.73 -17.91
C HIS A 3 6.82 -6.30 -17.25
N PRO A 4 5.82 -6.84 -17.99
CA PRO A 4 4.87 -7.76 -17.36
C PRO A 4 5.74 -8.83 -16.69
N ASP A 5 5.50 -9.35 -15.49
CA ASP A 5 6.40 -10.28 -14.76
C ASP A 5 7.42 -9.56 -13.85
N ALA A 6 7.45 -8.22 -13.83
CA ALA A 6 8.17 -7.49 -12.81
C ALA A 6 7.52 -7.67 -11.42
N LEU A 7 6.20 -7.46 -11.33
CA LEU A 7 5.44 -7.61 -10.08
C LEU A 7 5.52 -9.04 -9.53
N GLU A 8 5.32 -10.03 -10.39
CA GLU A 8 5.34 -11.45 -10.05
C GLU A 8 6.70 -11.90 -9.49
N ARG A 9 7.78 -11.17 -9.80
CA ARG A 9 9.11 -11.42 -9.23
C ARG A 9 9.42 -10.56 -8.02
N GLN A 10 8.91 -9.32 -7.96
CA GLN A 10 9.25 -8.35 -6.92
C GLN A 10 8.38 -8.49 -5.67
N VAL A 11 7.07 -8.69 -5.82
CA VAL A 11 6.14 -8.85 -4.69
C VAL A 11 6.57 -9.98 -3.75
N PRO A 12 6.94 -11.19 -4.23
CA PRO A 12 7.39 -12.26 -3.34
C PRO A 12 8.67 -11.94 -2.58
N GLN A 13 9.51 -11.03 -3.09
CA GLN A 13 10.74 -10.59 -2.41
C GLN A 13 10.45 -9.55 -1.33
N LEU A 14 9.31 -8.86 -1.40
CA LEU A 14 8.86 -7.90 -0.39
C LEU A 14 8.04 -8.58 0.70
N ILE A 15 7.28 -9.62 0.37
CA ILE A 15 6.46 -10.32 1.36
C ILE A 15 7.35 -10.92 2.45
N GLY A 16 7.12 -10.50 3.70
CA GLY A 16 7.91 -10.93 4.85
C GLY A 16 9.32 -10.31 4.93
N PHE A 17 9.68 -9.39 4.04
CA PHE A 17 10.97 -8.71 4.07
C PHE A 17 10.99 -7.65 5.17
N GLY A 18 11.96 -7.74 6.08
CA GLY A 18 12.06 -6.87 7.26
C GLY A 18 11.99 -7.67 8.55
N LYS A 19 11.91 -6.99 9.70
CA LYS A 19 11.88 -7.65 11.02
C LYS A 19 10.60 -7.27 11.78
N GLY A 20 10.20 -8.12 12.71
CA GLY A 20 9.08 -7.85 13.61
C GLY A 20 7.75 -8.43 13.13
N LEU A 21 6.66 -7.96 13.74
CA LEU A 21 5.32 -8.47 13.47
C LEU A 21 4.71 -7.95 12.18
N THR A 22 5.18 -6.79 11.70
CA THR A 22 4.82 -6.20 10.41
C THR A 22 6.14 -5.91 9.69
N PRO A 23 6.61 -6.83 8.84
CA PRO A 23 7.83 -6.62 8.05
C PRO A 23 7.70 -5.40 7.12
N ASP A 24 8.78 -4.64 7.00
CA ASP A 24 8.90 -3.39 6.22
C ASP A 24 8.32 -3.52 4.79
N GLY A 25 8.58 -4.65 4.12
CA GLY A 25 8.09 -4.91 2.77
C GLY A 25 6.58 -5.11 2.68
N ASP A 26 5.96 -5.67 3.71
CA ASP A 26 4.50 -5.82 3.76
C ASP A 26 3.82 -4.49 4.06
N ASP A 27 4.37 -3.70 4.99
CA ASP A 27 3.88 -2.36 5.30
C ASP A 27 3.92 -1.48 4.05
N TYR A 28 5.02 -1.54 3.30
CA TYR A 28 5.15 -0.88 2.02
C TYR A 28 4.09 -1.35 1.00
N LEU A 29 3.86 -2.66 0.85
CA LEU A 29 2.84 -3.19 -0.05
C LEU A 29 1.42 -2.76 0.35
N LEU A 30 1.14 -2.72 1.65
CA LEU A 30 -0.11 -2.24 2.21
C LEU A 30 -0.39 -0.79 1.80
N GLY A 31 0.61 0.08 1.96
CA GLY A 31 0.51 1.49 1.57
C GLY A 31 0.38 1.69 0.06
N TYR A 32 1.12 0.92 -0.73
CA TYR A 32 1.04 0.97 -2.19
C TYR A 32 -0.36 0.57 -2.69
N LEU A 33 -0.93 -0.50 -2.12
CA LEU A 33 -2.28 -0.95 -2.44
C LEU A 33 -3.34 0.08 -2.02
N ALA A 34 -3.17 0.71 -0.85
CA ALA A 34 -4.06 1.76 -0.34
C ALA A 34 -4.13 2.97 -1.29
N ALA A 35 -2.98 3.40 -1.84
CA ALA A 35 -2.93 4.51 -2.80
C ALA A 35 -3.72 4.21 -4.09
N LEU A 36 -3.63 2.98 -4.60
CA LEU A 36 -4.33 2.56 -5.82
C LEU A 36 -5.84 2.33 -5.61
N TRP A 37 -6.26 2.01 -4.38
CA TRP A 37 -7.64 1.64 -4.08
C TRP A 37 -8.66 2.77 -4.25
N LEU A 38 -8.24 4.03 -4.07
CA LEU A 38 -9.15 5.18 -4.05
C LEU A 38 -9.68 5.61 -5.42
N TRP A 39 -9.08 5.16 -6.50
CA TRP A 39 -9.23 5.81 -7.81
C TRP A 39 -9.96 4.89 -8.78
N GLN A 40 -10.79 5.48 -9.65
CA GLN A 40 -11.24 4.79 -10.86
C GLN A 40 -10.07 4.75 -11.84
N LEU A 41 -9.36 3.62 -11.85
CA LEU A 41 -8.13 3.46 -12.61
C LEU A 41 -8.44 3.28 -14.10
N PRO A 42 -7.69 3.94 -15.01
CA PRO A 42 -7.72 3.59 -16.43
C PRO A 42 -7.21 2.15 -16.63
N ALA A 43 -7.59 1.51 -17.74
CA ALA A 43 -7.36 0.08 -17.97
C ALA A 43 -5.91 -0.43 -17.65
N PRO A 44 -4.83 0.27 -18.05
CA PRO A 44 -3.47 -0.18 -17.71
C PRO A 44 -3.17 -0.21 -16.21
N LEU A 45 -3.76 0.70 -15.43
CA LEU A 45 -3.58 0.73 -13.98
C LEU A 45 -4.48 -0.27 -13.27
N ALA A 46 -5.68 -0.50 -13.79
CA ALA A 46 -6.55 -1.55 -13.30
C ALA A 46 -5.88 -2.92 -13.47
N ASP A 47 -5.24 -3.18 -14.62
CA ASP A 47 -4.46 -4.40 -14.86
C ASP A 47 -3.26 -4.51 -13.91
N HIS A 48 -2.55 -3.40 -13.66
CA HIS A 48 -1.44 -3.35 -12.71
C HIS A 48 -1.90 -3.68 -11.28
N GLN A 49 -2.98 -3.04 -10.82
CA GLN A 49 -3.56 -3.29 -9.51
C GLN A 49 -4.03 -4.74 -9.37
N TYR A 50 -4.69 -5.29 -10.39
CA TYR A 50 -5.14 -6.69 -10.40
C TYR A 50 -3.97 -7.66 -10.26
N ARG A 51 -2.89 -7.46 -11.02
CA ARG A 51 -1.69 -8.31 -10.94
C ARG A 51 -0.97 -8.19 -9.60
N LEU A 52 -0.87 -6.99 -9.06
CA LEU A 52 -0.35 -6.76 -7.72
C LEU A 52 -1.17 -7.54 -6.69
N GLN A 53 -2.50 -7.44 -6.73
CA GLN A 53 -3.39 -8.14 -5.82
C GLN A 53 -3.22 -9.66 -5.92
N GLN A 54 -3.15 -10.21 -7.13
CA GLN A 54 -2.90 -11.63 -7.36
C GLN A 54 -1.56 -12.08 -6.78
N ALA A 55 -0.49 -11.32 -6.99
CA ALA A 55 0.83 -11.65 -6.45
C ALA A 55 0.86 -11.58 -4.91
N ILE A 56 0.18 -10.61 -4.30
CA ILE A 56 0.05 -10.53 -2.84
C ILE A 56 -0.73 -11.74 -2.31
N ASP A 57 -1.90 -12.05 -2.88
CA ASP A 57 -2.76 -13.16 -2.43
C ASP A 57 -2.03 -14.51 -2.48
N GLN A 58 -1.29 -14.76 -3.58
CA GLN A 58 -0.52 -15.99 -3.76
C GLN A 58 0.59 -16.16 -2.72
N HIS A 59 1.17 -15.07 -2.21
CA HIS A 59 2.35 -15.11 -1.35
C HIS A 59 2.11 -14.67 0.09
N ALA A 60 0.91 -14.18 0.45
CA ALA A 60 0.60 -13.65 1.79
C ALA A 60 0.84 -14.64 2.94
N HIS A 61 0.91 -15.94 2.66
CA HIS A 61 1.26 -16.97 3.63
C HIS A 61 2.75 -16.99 4.03
N ASN A 62 3.61 -16.24 3.33
CA ASN A 62 5.06 -16.18 3.56
C ASN A 62 5.49 -15.04 4.50
N THR A 63 4.55 -14.41 5.19
CA THR A 63 4.83 -13.42 6.24
C THR A 63 4.20 -13.85 7.58
N THR A 64 4.25 -12.98 8.58
CA THR A 64 3.66 -13.17 9.90
C THR A 64 2.13 -13.22 9.82
N ASP A 65 1.47 -13.84 10.81
CA ASP A 65 0.01 -13.90 10.87
C ASP A 65 -0.65 -12.51 10.90
N ILE A 66 -0.02 -11.54 11.58
CA ILE A 66 -0.54 -10.17 11.69
C ILE A 66 -0.44 -9.44 10.35
N SER A 67 0.72 -9.52 9.70
CA SER A 67 0.94 -8.87 8.41
C SER A 67 0.09 -9.48 7.30
N ARG A 68 0.00 -10.81 7.29
CA ARG A 68 -0.92 -11.56 6.42
C ARG A 68 -2.35 -11.08 6.58
N HIS A 69 -2.83 -10.96 7.82
CA HIS A 69 -4.18 -10.46 8.09
C HIS A 69 -4.39 -9.06 7.48
N TYR A 70 -3.45 -8.13 7.66
CA TYR A 70 -3.56 -6.80 7.08
C TYR A 70 -3.58 -6.82 5.55
N LEU A 71 -2.71 -7.60 4.91
CA LEU A 71 -2.68 -7.74 3.46
C LEU A 71 -3.99 -8.35 2.93
N GLU A 72 -4.51 -9.41 3.54
CA GLU A 72 -5.79 -10.03 3.16
C GLU A 72 -6.98 -9.04 3.31
N ARG A 73 -6.98 -8.20 4.35
CA ARG A 73 -7.98 -7.14 4.52
C ARG A 73 -7.83 -6.04 3.46
N ALA A 74 -6.60 -5.67 3.12
CA ALA A 74 -6.33 -4.66 2.11
C ALA A 74 -6.68 -5.12 0.68
N LEU A 75 -6.52 -6.41 0.37
CA LEU A 75 -7.03 -7.01 -0.88
C LEU A 75 -8.55 -6.85 -1.04
N GLN A 76 -9.27 -6.73 0.08
CA GLN A 76 -10.71 -6.49 0.12
C GLN A 76 -11.06 -5.00 0.27
N GLY A 77 -10.07 -4.11 0.27
CA GLY A 77 -10.26 -2.66 0.40
C GLY A 77 -10.42 -2.15 1.82
N TYR A 78 -10.06 -2.95 2.82
CA TYR A 78 -10.12 -2.54 4.22
C TYR A 78 -8.73 -2.18 4.72
N PHE A 79 -8.59 -0.96 5.23
CA PHE A 79 -7.37 -0.41 5.82
C PHE A 79 -7.63 0.06 7.24
N SER A 80 -6.57 0.32 7.99
CA SER A 80 -6.68 0.90 9.33
C SER A 80 -7.29 2.30 9.28
N GLU A 81 -7.92 2.72 10.38
CA GLU A 81 -8.55 4.04 10.47
C GLU A 81 -7.61 5.20 10.10
N PRO A 82 -6.34 5.27 10.59
CA PRO A 82 -5.43 6.36 10.20
C PRO A 82 -5.16 6.42 8.69
N ILE A 83 -5.04 5.26 8.03
CA ILE A 83 -4.88 5.19 6.58
C ILE A 83 -6.15 5.71 5.90
N CYS A 84 -7.32 5.24 6.30
CA CYS A 84 -8.60 5.71 5.76
C CYS A 84 -8.80 7.22 5.94
N GLN A 85 -8.43 7.78 7.09
CA GLN A 85 -8.51 9.21 7.36
C GLN A 85 -7.56 10.01 6.44
N LEU A 86 -6.31 9.58 6.28
CA LEU A 86 -5.36 10.20 5.36
C LEU A 86 -5.87 10.16 3.92
N LEU A 87 -6.31 8.99 3.47
CA LEU A 87 -6.88 8.77 2.15
C LEU A 87 -8.08 9.71 1.88
N ALA A 88 -8.98 9.88 2.85
CA ALA A 88 -10.11 10.80 2.74
C ALA A 88 -9.69 12.27 2.60
N GLN A 89 -8.63 12.70 3.31
CA GLN A 89 -8.12 14.07 3.16
C GLN A 89 -7.46 14.29 1.80
N LEU A 90 -6.81 13.27 1.23
CA LEU A 90 -6.13 13.35 -0.06
C LEU A 90 -7.09 13.45 -1.25
N VAL A 91 -8.29 12.85 -1.16
CA VAL A 91 -9.35 12.99 -2.17
C VAL A 91 -10.09 14.33 -2.04
N GLY A 92 -10.08 14.92 -0.84
CA GLY A 92 -10.69 16.21 -0.57
C GLY A 92 -9.84 17.41 -0.97
N SER A 93 -10.35 18.61 -0.70
CA SER A 93 -9.61 19.87 -0.82
C SER A 93 -8.94 20.28 0.51
N ALA A 94 -8.37 19.30 1.21
CA ALA A 94 -7.75 19.53 2.51
C ALA A 94 -6.46 20.37 2.36
N SER A 95 -6.11 21.11 3.41
CA SER A 95 -4.85 21.85 3.44
C SER A 95 -3.65 20.89 3.56
N ALA A 96 -2.49 21.30 3.05
CA ALA A 96 -1.26 20.54 3.22
C ALA A 96 -0.93 20.23 4.70
N MET A 97 -1.28 21.15 5.61
CA MET A 97 -1.11 20.97 7.05
C MET A 97 -2.02 19.85 7.60
N THR A 98 -3.26 19.77 7.12
CA THR A 98 -4.20 18.70 7.50
C THR A 98 -3.70 17.34 7.01
N ILE A 99 -3.23 17.27 5.77
CA ILE A 99 -2.66 16.04 5.19
C ILE A 99 -1.42 15.60 5.98
N ALA A 100 -0.53 16.54 6.31
CA ALA A 100 0.66 16.25 7.11
C ALA A 100 0.30 15.69 8.49
N SER A 101 -0.69 16.28 9.17
CA SER A 101 -1.17 15.79 10.47
C SER A 101 -1.74 14.36 10.36
N CYS A 102 -2.52 14.04 9.33
CA CYS A 102 -3.01 12.68 9.11
C CYS A 102 -1.87 11.70 8.80
N ALA A 103 -0.85 12.12 8.04
CA ALA A 103 0.33 11.29 7.81
C ALA A 103 1.12 11.04 9.10
N GLU A 104 1.22 12.04 9.99
CA GLU A 104 1.79 11.85 11.32
C GLU A 104 1.00 10.84 12.15
N GLN A 105 -0.33 10.81 12.05
CA GLN A 105 -1.16 9.78 12.72
C GLN A 105 -0.87 8.37 12.17
N VAL A 106 -0.63 8.22 10.87
CA VAL A 106 -0.19 6.93 10.30
C VAL A 106 1.18 6.53 10.85
N MET A 107 2.12 7.48 11.01
CA MET A 107 3.44 7.23 11.59
C MET A 107 3.41 6.85 13.08
N GLN A 108 2.35 7.21 13.81
CA GLN A 108 2.21 6.86 15.23
C GLN A 108 1.85 5.38 15.45
N PHE A 109 1.55 4.62 14.39
CA PHE A 109 1.30 3.18 14.47
C PHE A 109 2.58 2.36 14.24
N GLY A 110 2.92 1.51 15.23
CA GLY A 110 4.12 0.67 15.17
C GLY A 110 5.43 1.45 15.27
N ALA A 111 6.57 0.75 15.38
CA ALA A 111 7.87 1.43 15.52
C ALA A 111 8.32 2.13 14.22
N THR A 112 8.25 1.41 13.09
CA THR A 112 8.64 1.90 11.74
C THR A 112 7.58 1.63 10.68
N SER A 113 6.64 0.71 10.95
CA SER A 113 5.57 0.27 10.05
C SER A 113 4.80 1.41 9.37
N GLY A 114 4.43 2.45 10.12
CA GLY A 114 3.75 3.62 9.53
C GLY A 114 4.59 4.36 8.48
N VAL A 115 5.91 4.42 8.63
CA VAL A 115 6.82 5.09 7.67
C VAL A 115 6.92 4.27 6.38
N ASP A 116 7.09 2.97 6.49
CA ASP A 116 7.17 2.07 5.32
C ASP A 116 5.85 2.04 4.54
N CYS A 117 4.72 2.06 5.25
CA CYS A 117 3.39 2.24 4.67
C CYS A 117 3.27 3.57 3.91
N LEU A 118 3.70 4.69 4.49
CA LEU A 118 3.67 5.99 3.78
C LEU A 118 4.61 6.01 2.57
N ALA A 119 5.75 5.32 2.63
CA ALA A 119 6.66 5.19 1.48
C ALA A 119 5.99 4.43 0.32
N GLY A 120 5.30 3.33 0.62
CA GLY A 120 4.49 2.59 -0.35
C GLY A 120 3.39 3.45 -0.96
N MET A 121 2.66 4.18 -0.12
CA MET A 121 1.58 5.06 -0.56
C MET A 121 2.10 6.18 -1.49
N LEU A 122 3.21 6.82 -1.14
CA LEU A 122 3.86 7.83 -1.98
C LEU A 122 4.25 7.27 -3.35
N HIS A 123 4.77 6.04 -3.39
CA HIS A 123 5.08 5.40 -4.66
C HIS A 123 3.80 5.14 -5.48
N GLY A 124 2.74 4.63 -4.87
CA GLY A 124 1.46 4.45 -5.55
C GLY A 124 0.94 5.74 -6.19
N PHE A 125 1.00 6.87 -5.48
CA PHE A 125 0.63 8.17 -6.05
C PHE A 125 1.52 8.62 -7.22
N ARG A 126 2.83 8.31 -7.18
CA ARG A 126 3.71 8.58 -8.33
C ARG A 126 3.36 7.71 -9.53
N THR A 127 3.00 6.44 -9.32
CA THR A 127 2.50 5.56 -10.39
C THR A 127 1.23 6.14 -11.02
N LEU A 128 0.28 6.59 -10.21
CA LEU A 128 -0.95 7.26 -10.66
C LEU A 128 -0.65 8.51 -11.49
N ASN A 129 0.28 9.36 -11.05
CA ASN A 129 0.65 10.58 -11.77
C ASN A 129 1.44 10.35 -13.06
N THR A 130 2.17 9.24 -13.18
CA THR A 130 3.04 8.97 -14.35
C THR A 130 2.27 8.33 -15.51
N MET A 131 1.10 7.76 -15.22
CA MET A 131 0.31 6.99 -16.18
C MET A 131 -1.07 7.61 -16.48
N ASN A 132 -1.34 8.80 -15.92
CA ASN A 132 -2.35 9.74 -16.43
C ASN A 132 -1.77 10.59 -17.56
#